data_AF-A0A3P6AQV2-F1
#
_entry.id   AF-A0A3P6AQV2-F1
#
_cell.length_a   1.000
_cell.length_b   1.000
_cell.length_c   1.000
_cell.angle_alpha   90.00
_cell.angle_beta   90.00
_cell.angle_gamma   90.00
#
_symmetry.space_group_name_H-M   'P 1'
#
loop_
_entity.id
_entity.type
_entity.pdbx_description
1 polymer ?
#
loop_
_entity_poly.entity_id
_entity_poly.type
_entity_poly.pdbx_seq_one_letter_code
_entity_poly.pdbx_strand_id
1 'polypeptide(L)'
;MGVYLSNYCYVMIIVLVFGKEVRSQSLKNGYYSASCPRAESIVRSTVESHFDSDPTISPRLLRLHFHDCFVQGCDGSVLIKGKKAEQAALANGGLRGFEVIDDAKAQLELECPGVVSCADILALAARDAVDLSSGPSW
;
A
#
# COMPACT_ATOMS: atom_id res chain seq x y z
N MET A 1 -40.67 -5.65 -27.78
CA MET A 1 -39.29 -5.98 -28.17
C MET A 1 -38.43 -4.74 -28.42
N GLY A 2 -38.85 -3.78 -29.26
CA GLY A 2 -38.01 -2.64 -29.67
C GLY A 2 -37.59 -1.64 -28.57
N VAL A 3 -38.45 -1.37 -27.58
CA VAL A 3 -38.16 -0.42 -26.48
C VAL A 3 -37.07 -0.95 -25.53
N TYR A 4 -37.03 -2.26 -25.32
CA TYR A 4 -36.01 -2.90 -24.49
C TYR A 4 -34.63 -2.84 -25.17
N LEU A 5 -34.54 -3.13 -26.48
CA LEU A 5 -33.30 -2.99 -27.24
C LEU A 5 -32.77 -1.54 -27.23
N SER A 6 -33.64 -0.54 -27.31
CA SER A 6 -33.27 0.88 -27.27
C SER A 6 -32.67 1.29 -25.92
N ASN A 7 -33.26 0.83 -24.80
CA ASN A 7 -32.72 1.08 -23.46
C ASN A 7 -31.37 0.39 -23.22
N TYR A 8 -31.20 -0.86 -23.66
CA TYR A 8 -29.91 -1.55 -23.58
C TYR A 8 -28.82 -0.83 -24.39
N CYS A 9 -29.17 -0.29 -25.56
CA CYS A 9 -28.25 0.50 -26.37
C CYS A 9 -27.84 1.81 -25.65
N TYR A 10 -28.79 2.48 -25.00
CA TYR A 10 -28.53 3.71 -24.25
C TYR A 10 -27.62 3.48 -23.03
N VAL A 11 -27.85 2.39 -22.29
CA VAL A 11 -27.00 1.99 -21.16
C VAL A 11 -25.58 1.63 -21.63
N MET A 12 -25.45 0.91 -22.76
CA MET A 12 -24.13 0.59 -23.35
C MET A 12 -23.38 1.85 -23.78
N ILE A 13 -24.06 2.84 -24.38
CA ILE A 13 -23.46 4.13 -24.75
C ILE A 13 -22.99 4.89 -23.50
N ILE A 14 -23.78 4.93 -22.42
CA ILE A 14 -23.37 5.56 -21.16
C ILE A 14 -22.11 4.90 -20.58
N VAL A 15 -22.04 3.57 -20.56
CA VAL A 15 -20.85 2.85 -20.06
C VAL A 15 -19.60 3.16 -20.89
N LEU A 16 -19.73 3.34 -22.21
CA LEU A 16 -18.62 3.68 -23.09
C LEU A 16 -18.18 5.15 -22.99
N VAL A 17 -19.11 6.09 -22.74
CA VAL A 17 -18.79 7.52 -22.60
C VAL A 17 -18.23 7.87 -21.22
N PHE A 18 -18.70 7.19 -20.16
CA PHE A 18 -18.27 7.44 -18.77
C PHE A 18 -17.31 6.40 -18.20
N GLY A 19 -17.01 5.34 -18.95
CA GLY A 19 -16.02 4.34 -18.58
C GLY A 19 -14.63 4.95 -18.56
N LYS A 20 -14.08 5.19 -17.38
CA LYS A 20 -12.65 5.46 -17.25
C LYS A 20 -11.90 4.19 -17.61
N GLU A 21 -10.93 4.27 -18.51
CA GLU A 21 -9.97 3.18 -18.68
C GLU A 21 -9.30 2.91 -17.34
N VAL A 22 -9.58 1.73 -16.75
CA VAL A 22 -8.73 1.19 -15.70
C VAL A 22 -7.46 0.74 -16.38
N ARG A 23 -6.54 1.68 -16.60
CA ARG A 23 -5.17 1.32 -16.96
C ARG A 23 -4.57 0.67 -15.73
N SER A 24 -4.43 -0.65 -15.77
CA SER A 24 -3.46 -1.33 -14.90
C SER A 24 -2.09 -0.78 -15.28
N GLN A 25 -1.64 0.25 -14.56
CA GLN A 25 -0.28 0.72 -14.69
C GLN A 25 0.60 -0.36 -14.09
N SER A 26 1.45 -0.95 -14.93
CA SER A 26 2.48 -1.87 -14.46
C SER A 26 3.34 -1.15 -13.41
N LEU A 27 3.72 -1.87 -12.36
CA LEU A 27 4.62 -1.38 -11.33
C LEU A 27 5.91 -0.86 -11.96
N LYS A 28 6.44 0.25 -11.44
CA LYS A 28 7.64 0.90 -11.96
C LYS A 28 8.50 1.40 -10.81
N ASN A 29 9.79 1.04 -10.81
CA ASN A 29 10.75 1.63 -9.88
C ASN A 29 10.81 3.16 -10.08
N GLY A 30 10.81 3.90 -8.97
CA GLY A 30 10.73 5.36 -9.01
C GLY A 30 9.39 5.89 -9.55
N TYR A 31 8.28 5.17 -9.34
CA TYR A 31 6.92 5.63 -9.71
C TYR A 31 6.64 7.06 -9.21
N TYR A 32 7.08 7.36 -7.99
CA TYR A 32 6.88 8.65 -7.32
C TYR A 32 7.94 9.72 -7.66
N SER A 33 8.91 9.44 -8.54
CA SER A 33 10.04 10.35 -8.82
C SER A 33 9.64 11.77 -9.26
N ALA A 34 8.47 11.92 -9.89
CA ALA A 34 7.94 13.22 -10.29
C ALA A 34 6.89 13.80 -9.33
N SER A 35 6.05 12.95 -8.72
CA SER A 35 4.91 13.37 -7.89
C SER A 35 5.24 13.51 -6.41
N CYS A 36 6.16 12.70 -5.89
CA CYS A 36 6.67 12.78 -4.53
C CYS A 36 8.14 12.31 -4.50
N PRO A 37 9.10 13.15 -4.92
CA PRO A 37 10.49 12.73 -5.12
C PRO A 37 11.18 12.21 -3.84
N ARG A 38 10.69 12.62 -2.67
CA ARG A 38 11.22 12.21 -1.36
C ARG A 38 10.52 10.98 -0.77
N ALA A 39 9.58 10.35 -1.49
CA ALA A 39 8.76 9.27 -0.94
C ALA A 39 9.60 8.13 -0.36
N GLU A 40 10.48 7.53 -1.17
CA GLU A 40 11.31 6.40 -0.75
C GLU A 40 12.27 6.79 0.40
N SER A 41 12.84 7.98 0.36
CA SER A 41 13.72 8.47 1.44
C SER A 41 13.00 8.71 2.76
N ILE A 42 11.76 9.21 2.72
CA ILE A 42 10.94 9.42 3.92
C ILE A 42 10.63 8.07 4.56
N VAL A 43 10.19 7.07 3.76
CA VAL A 43 9.94 5.72 4.28
C VAL A 43 11.22 5.12 4.87
N ARG A 44 12.35 5.17 4.16
CA ARG A 44 13.65 4.65 4.64
C ARG A 44 14.06 5.25 5.97
N SER A 45 13.99 6.59 6.09
CA SER A 45 14.37 7.30 7.32
C SER A 45 13.43 7.00 8.48
N THR A 46 12.14 6.81 8.20
CA THR A 46 11.15 6.43 9.24
C THR A 46 11.46 5.02 9.75
N VAL A 47 11.66 4.05 8.85
CA VAL A 47 11.99 2.68 9.23
C VAL A 47 13.30 2.61 10.02
N GLU A 48 14.32 3.36 9.60
CA GLU A 48 15.61 3.47 10.30
C GLU A 48 15.44 4.03 11.72
N SER A 49 14.67 5.10 11.89
CA SER A 49 14.41 5.67 13.22
C SER A 49 13.70 4.69 14.16
N HIS A 50 12.74 3.91 13.65
CA HIS A 50 12.05 2.89 14.44
C HIS A 50 12.95 1.68 14.72
N PHE A 51 13.80 1.31 13.76
CA PHE A 51 14.78 0.23 13.91
C PHE A 51 15.84 0.54 14.96
N ASP A 52 16.37 1.76 14.97
CA ASP A 52 17.35 2.21 15.96
C ASP A 52 16.78 2.17 17.39
N SER A 53 15.46 2.33 17.52
CA SER A 53 14.74 2.25 18.79
C SER A 53 14.37 0.82 19.19
N ASP A 54 13.91 0.00 18.24
CA ASP A 54 13.55 -1.41 18.43
C ASP A 54 13.93 -2.23 17.17
N PRO A 55 15.11 -2.90 17.17
CA PRO A 55 15.54 -3.70 16.03
C PRO A 55 14.62 -4.87 15.67
N THR A 56 13.72 -5.25 16.59
CA THR A 56 12.72 -6.30 16.32
C THR A 56 11.62 -5.83 15.37
N ILE A 57 11.62 -4.56 14.95
CA ILE A 57 10.71 -4.02 13.94
C ILE A 57 10.95 -4.63 12.56
N SER A 58 12.19 -4.97 12.21
CA SER A 58 12.52 -5.49 10.88
C SER A 58 11.76 -6.77 10.51
N PRO A 59 11.81 -7.86 11.31
CA PRO A 59 11.02 -9.05 11.00
C PRO A 59 9.51 -8.80 11.11
N ARG A 60 9.05 -7.81 11.88
CA ARG A 60 7.63 -7.45 11.99
C ARG A 60 7.12 -6.79 10.71
N LEU A 61 7.88 -5.84 10.13
CA LEU A 61 7.51 -5.16 8.88
C LEU A 61 7.51 -6.13 7.70
N LEU A 62 8.52 -7.01 7.61
CA LEU A 62 8.55 -8.04 6.59
C LEU A 62 7.33 -8.98 6.69
N ARG A 63 6.99 -9.42 7.92
CA ARG A 63 5.79 -10.24 8.16
C ARG A 63 4.51 -9.47 7.81
N LEU A 64 4.41 -8.19 8.15
CA LEU A 64 3.24 -7.37 7.88
C LEU A 64 2.98 -7.25 6.37
N HIS A 65 4.02 -6.97 5.57
CA HIS A 65 3.92 -6.93 4.11
C HIS A 65 3.54 -8.29 3.51
N PHE A 66 4.11 -9.39 4.03
CA PHE A 66 3.71 -10.74 3.63
C PHE A 66 2.22 -11.00 3.89
N HIS A 67 1.71 -10.62 5.06
CA HIS A 67 0.30 -10.83 5.42
C HIS A 67 -0.67 -9.98 4.58
N ASP A 68 -0.26 -8.78 4.15
CA ASP A 68 -1.01 -7.98 3.18
C ASP A 68 -1.08 -8.73 1.84
N CYS A 69 0.08 -9.00 1.22
CA CYS A 69 0.14 -9.59 -0.11
C CYS A 69 -0.50 -10.98 -0.25
N PHE A 70 -0.52 -11.78 0.83
CA PHE A 70 -1.06 -13.14 0.78
C PHE A 70 -2.59 -13.17 0.76
N VAL A 71 -3.25 -12.11 1.22
CA VAL A 71 -4.71 -12.02 1.29
C VAL A 71 -5.16 -10.99 0.26
N GLN A 72 -5.76 -11.45 -0.84
CA GLN A 72 -6.33 -10.59 -1.89
C GLN A 72 -5.35 -9.69 -2.68
N GLY A 73 -4.09 -9.58 -2.25
CA GLY A 73 -3.02 -8.91 -2.96
C GLY A 73 -2.33 -7.85 -2.11
N CYS A 74 -1.30 -7.19 -2.65
CA CYS A 74 -0.60 -6.12 -1.95
C CYS A 74 -1.38 -4.80 -2.11
N ASP A 75 -2.43 -4.61 -1.34
CA ASP A 75 -3.37 -3.48 -1.49
C ASP A 75 -3.55 -2.64 -0.21
N GLY A 76 -2.85 -2.99 0.88
CA GLY A 76 -2.95 -2.31 2.17
C GLY A 76 -4.20 -2.68 2.97
N SER A 77 -4.98 -3.69 2.57
CA SER A 77 -6.18 -4.16 3.29
C SER A 77 -5.87 -4.54 4.73
N VAL A 78 -4.67 -5.05 5.03
CA VAL A 78 -4.26 -5.48 6.37
C VAL A 78 -4.21 -4.32 7.37
N LEU A 79 -4.12 -3.08 6.88
CA LEU A 79 -4.04 -1.86 7.71
C LEU A 79 -5.42 -1.37 8.15
N ILE A 80 -6.49 -1.86 7.54
CA ILE A 80 -7.85 -1.39 7.79
C ILE A 80 -8.35 -1.92 9.14
N LYS A 81 -8.79 -1.00 10.01
CA LYS A 81 -9.31 -1.32 11.35
C LYS A 81 -10.81 -1.61 11.29
N GLY A 82 -11.26 -2.70 11.93
CA GLY A 82 -12.68 -3.01 12.05
C GLY A 82 -12.96 -4.43 12.52
N LYS A 83 -14.16 -4.67 13.07
CA LYS A 83 -14.54 -6.01 13.58
C LYS A 83 -14.56 -7.11 12.53
N LYS A 84 -14.77 -6.74 11.26
CA LYS A 84 -14.77 -7.64 10.09
C LYS A 84 -13.57 -7.40 9.17
N ALA A 85 -12.62 -6.56 9.58
CA ALA A 85 -11.45 -6.26 8.78
C ALA A 85 -10.39 -7.36 8.96
N GLU A 86 -9.50 -7.48 7.97
CA GLU A 86 -8.45 -8.49 7.96
C GLU A 86 -7.52 -8.37 9.16
N GLN A 87 -7.24 -7.15 9.62
CA GLN A 87 -6.43 -6.91 10.81
C GLN A 87 -6.94 -7.66 12.06
N ALA A 88 -8.27 -7.82 12.19
CA ALA A 88 -8.88 -8.49 13.33
C ALA A 88 -9.01 -10.02 13.14
N ALA A 89 -8.58 -10.57 12.00
CA ALA A 89 -8.63 -12.00 11.75
C ALA A 89 -7.67 -12.75 12.68
N LEU A 90 -8.06 -13.97 13.10
CA LEU A 90 -7.25 -14.81 13.98
C LEU A 90 -5.84 -15.06 13.40
N ALA A 91 -5.75 -15.27 12.08
CA ALA A 91 -4.48 -15.47 11.37
C ALA A 91 -3.54 -14.24 11.43
N ASN A 92 -4.11 -13.06 11.58
CA ASN A 92 -3.39 -11.78 11.71
C ASN A 92 -3.12 -11.41 13.17
N GLY A 93 -3.43 -12.33 14.10
CA GLY A 93 -3.06 -12.22 15.50
C GLY A 93 -1.56 -11.98 15.68
N GLY A 94 -1.23 -10.96 16.46
CA GLY A 94 0.16 -10.61 16.79
C GLY A 94 0.94 -9.94 15.66
N LEU A 95 0.30 -9.50 14.57
CA LEU A 95 0.93 -8.53 13.67
C LEU A 95 1.27 -7.24 14.43
N ARG A 96 2.39 -6.62 14.08
CA ARG A 96 2.97 -5.42 14.69
C ARG A 96 3.67 -4.59 13.61
N GLY A 97 4.09 -3.37 13.93
CA GLY A 97 4.73 -2.47 12.97
C GLY A 97 3.74 -1.56 12.23
N PHE A 98 2.46 -1.57 12.61
CA PHE A 98 1.45 -0.65 12.08
C PHE A 98 1.83 0.81 12.36
N GLU A 99 2.44 1.07 13.52
CA GLU A 99 2.93 2.36 13.95
C GLU A 99 3.97 2.97 13.00
N VAL A 100 4.84 2.15 12.41
CA VAL A 100 5.85 2.62 11.44
C VAL A 100 5.19 3.04 10.13
N ILE A 101 4.18 2.28 9.70
CA ILE A 101 3.42 2.57 8.48
C ILE A 101 2.57 3.83 8.66
N ASP A 102 1.91 3.97 9.81
CA ASP A 102 1.11 5.15 10.16
C ASP A 102 1.99 6.41 10.24
N ASP A 103 3.18 6.32 10.84
CA ASP A 103 4.16 7.41 10.92
C ASP A 103 4.70 7.81 9.55
N ALA A 104 5.17 6.84 8.75
CA ALA A 104 5.63 7.10 7.39
C ALA A 104 4.53 7.74 6.55
N LYS A 105 3.29 7.24 6.65
CA LYS A 105 2.14 7.81 5.96
C LYS A 105 1.86 9.24 6.41
N ALA A 106 1.92 9.53 7.70
CA ALA A 106 1.71 10.88 8.21
C ALA A 106 2.75 11.87 7.65
N GLN A 107 4.03 11.49 7.63
CA GLN A 107 5.10 12.31 7.06
C GLN A 107 4.93 12.50 5.55
N LEU A 108 4.54 11.46 4.82
CA LEU A 108 4.27 11.54 3.38
C LEU A 108 3.06 12.42 3.07
N GLU A 109 1.99 12.38 3.88
CA GLU A 109 0.83 13.25 3.68
C GLU A 109 1.11 14.72 3.98
N LEU A 110 2.11 15.03 4.83
CA LEU A 110 2.59 16.39 5.02
C LEU A 110 3.38 16.90 3.81
N GLU A 111 4.11 16.01 3.13
CA GLU A 111 4.96 16.33 1.99
C GLU A 111 4.20 16.36 0.65
N CYS A 112 3.39 15.33 0.41
CA CYS A 112 2.73 15.06 -0.86
C CYS A 112 1.33 14.45 -0.63
N PRO A 113 0.33 15.27 -0.25
CA PRO A 113 -0.98 14.80 0.17
C PRO A 113 -1.69 13.94 -0.88
N GLY A 114 -2.18 12.77 -0.48
CA GLY A 114 -2.96 11.85 -1.33
C GLY A 114 -2.17 11.21 -2.47
N VAL A 115 -0.84 11.27 -2.45
CA VAL A 115 0.00 10.75 -3.55
C VAL A 115 0.44 9.31 -3.32
N VAL A 116 1.06 9.01 -2.18
CA VAL A 116 1.71 7.71 -1.94
C VAL A 116 0.73 6.73 -1.30
N SER A 117 0.59 5.54 -1.89
CA SER A 117 -0.32 4.51 -1.38
C SER A 117 0.22 3.82 -0.12
N CYS A 118 -0.66 3.34 0.76
CA CYS A 118 -0.23 2.59 1.94
C CYS A 118 0.37 1.22 1.58
N ALA A 119 -0.06 0.61 0.47
CA ALA A 119 0.50 -0.63 -0.05
C ALA A 119 1.98 -0.46 -0.45
N ASP A 120 2.32 0.66 -1.10
CA ASP A 120 3.72 0.95 -1.45
C ASP A 120 4.56 1.26 -0.22
N ILE A 121 3.99 1.91 0.81
CA ILE A 121 4.69 2.11 2.09
C ILE A 121 5.02 0.75 2.73
N LEU A 122 4.09 -0.22 2.72
CA LEU A 122 4.36 -1.58 3.21
C LEU A 122 5.51 -2.25 2.44
N ALA A 123 5.50 -2.16 1.11
CA ALA A 123 6.53 -2.76 0.27
C ALA A 123 7.91 -2.12 0.49
N LEU A 124 7.97 -0.79 0.52
CA LEU A 124 9.20 -0.03 0.78
C LEU A 124 9.72 -0.33 2.20
N ALA A 125 8.85 -0.30 3.20
CA ALA A 125 9.24 -0.56 4.58
C ALA A 125 9.78 -1.98 4.79
N ALA A 126 9.21 -2.98 4.11
CA ALA A 126 9.73 -4.34 4.14
C ALA A 126 11.12 -4.45 3.47
N ARG A 127 11.34 -3.76 2.34
CA ARG A 127 12.67 -3.68 1.69
C ARG A 127 13.69 -3.04 2.61
N ASP A 128 13.36 -1.89 3.17
CA ASP A 128 14.24 -1.13 4.06
C ASP A 128 14.58 -1.91 5.34
N ALA A 129 13.62 -2.63 5.90
CA ALA A 129 13.81 -3.52 7.05
C ALA A 129 14.81 -4.66 6.77
N VAL A 130 14.77 -5.25 5.57
CA VAL A 130 15.71 -6.32 5.18
C VAL A 130 17.11 -5.76 5.01
N ASP A 131 17.26 -4.63 4.33
CA ASP A 131 18.54 -3.93 4.15
C ASP A 131 19.19 -3.59 5.51
N LEU A 132 18.43 -2.97 6.43
CA LEU A 132 18.88 -2.65 7.79
C LEU A 132 19.29 -3.87 8.62
N SER A 133 18.72 -5.04 8.31
CA SER A 133 19.05 -6.30 9.00
C SER A 133 20.27 -7.01 8.40
N SER A 134 21.12 -6.29 7.66
CA SER A 134 22.25 -6.85 6.90
C SER A 134 21.83 -7.85 5.81
N GLY A 135 20.59 -7.73 5.33
CA GLY A 135 20.09 -8.46 4.18
C GLY A 135 20.46 -7.79 2.85
N PRO A 136 20.03 -8.36 1.71
CA PRO A 136 20.22 -7.74 0.41
C PRO A 136 19.31 -6.50 0.24
N SER A 137 19.79 -5.51 -0.49
CA SER A 137 18.96 -4.42 -1.03
C SER A 137 18.51 -4.76 -2.46
N TRP A 138 17.32 -4.30 -2.81
CA TRP A 138 16.77 -4.32 -4.17
C TRP A 138 16.01 -3.02 -4.47
#